data_AF-A0A0F8VAU2-F1
#
_entry.id   AF-A0A0F8VAU2-F1
#
_cell.length_a   1.000
_cell.length_b   1.000
_cell.length_c   1.000
_cell.angle_alpha   90.00
_cell.angle_beta   90.00
_cell.angle_gamma   90.00
#
_symmetry.space_group_name_H-M   'P 1'
#
loop_
_entity.id
_entity.type
_entity.pdbx_description
1 polymer ?
#
loop_
_entity_poly.entity_id
_entity_poly.type
_entity_poly.pdbx_seq_one_letter_code
_entity_poly.pdbx_strand_id
1 'polypeptide(L)'
;MDQFRINEYITLKLEAGKTVIYIRNIKFMICKRLIINISEDEPDSYKFSDSIDEVVEENKHFLYKNQIYEEPEGYLVEESTSQYLIKPEEEFWGHCSNLQAWAENNYDTRLLRNNLAFPLLKKLTDFGAPLAKSILKQEIVKRLASRFQPIIEYLFNEHYVWDYLDNEEILSIILDLSDYDALIDAFPKKYKELTFQIGRSNIHDRIMDPINIAIVKGRIVELTLDSMDLNEFPEAITRLTALEKLWLSFNKIKTLPKTLGNLKKLKVLDIGHNLLTEVPDSITNLTLLEEIWISGNQINNIPEKIKKIRNLCKLN
;
A
#
# COMPACT_ATOMS: atom_id res chain seq x y z
N MET A 1 37.24 19.18 -11.20
CA MET A 1 36.21 18.43 -10.47
C MET A 1 35.08 19.40 -10.25
N ASP A 2 34.03 19.26 -11.04
CA ASP A 2 32.88 20.13 -10.93
C ASP A 2 32.09 19.73 -9.69
N GLN A 3 31.97 20.66 -8.76
CA GLN A 3 31.16 20.54 -7.57
C GLN A 3 30.04 21.56 -7.68
N PHE A 4 28.80 21.12 -7.44
CA PHE A 4 27.65 21.99 -7.42
C PHE A 4 26.92 21.85 -6.09
N ARG A 5 26.71 22.96 -5.39
CA ARG A 5 26.02 22.97 -4.10
C ARG A 5 24.56 23.37 -4.33
N ILE A 6 23.65 22.46 -3.97
CA ILE A 6 22.20 22.70 -4.09
C ILE A 6 21.71 23.57 -2.92
N ASN A 7 22.06 23.16 -1.70
CA ASN A 7 21.73 23.88 -0.48
C ASN A 7 22.79 23.59 0.60
N GLU A 8 22.49 23.86 1.87
CA GLU A 8 23.43 23.58 2.97
C GLU A 8 23.63 22.10 3.28
N TYR A 9 22.75 21.22 2.80
CA TYR A 9 22.82 19.78 3.01
C TYR A 9 23.35 19.07 1.77
N ILE A 10 22.85 19.41 0.58
CA ILE A 10 23.05 18.63 -0.64
C ILE A 10 24.13 19.26 -1.52
N THR A 11 25.04 18.42 -2.00
CA THR A 11 26.08 18.79 -2.98
C THR A 11 26.25 17.66 -3.98
N LEU A 12 26.41 17.97 -5.25
CA LEU A 12 26.76 17.01 -6.29
C LEU A 12 28.21 17.22 -6.70
N LYS A 13 28.90 16.13 -7.04
CA LYS A 13 30.25 16.15 -7.59
C LYS A 13 30.35 15.23 -8.80
N LEU A 14 31.08 15.68 -9.82
CA LEU A 14 31.46 14.82 -10.95
C LEU A 14 32.75 14.06 -10.59
N GLU A 15 32.62 12.75 -10.38
CA GLU A 15 33.71 11.87 -9.98
C GLU A 15 33.81 10.69 -10.94
N ALA A 16 34.97 10.51 -11.59
CA ALA A 16 35.21 9.45 -12.56
C ALA A 16 34.10 9.32 -13.64
N GLY A 17 33.61 10.47 -14.13
CA GLY A 17 32.56 10.52 -15.15
C GLY A 17 31.15 10.18 -14.63
N LYS A 18 30.95 10.08 -13.31
CA LYS A 18 29.64 9.83 -12.70
C LYS A 18 29.25 10.97 -11.77
N THR A 19 27.96 11.31 -11.78
CA THR A 19 27.42 12.30 -10.83
C THR A 19 27.17 11.64 -9.49
N VAL A 20 27.80 12.14 -8.43
CA VAL A 20 27.69 11.62 -7.07
C VAL A 20 26.99 12.65 -6.19
N ILE A 21 25.91 12.24 -5.51
CA ILE A 21 25.20 13.05 -4.53
C ILE A 21 25.84 12.85 -3.16
N TYR A 22 26.09 13.97 -2.48
CA TYR A 22 26.56 14.06 -1.11
C TYR A 22 25.51 14.77 -0.24
N ILE A 23 25.33 14.28 0.98
CA ILE A 23 24.50 14.94 2.01
C ILE A 23 25.38 15.21 3.22
N ARG A 24 25.51 16.48 3.62
CA ARG A 24 26.42 16.95 4.69
C ARG A 24 27.85 16.39 4.52
N ASN A 25 28.34 16.40 3.27
CA ASN A 25 29.64 15.87 2.83
C ASN A 25 29.83 14.34 2.95
N ILE A 26 28.78 13.59 3.27
CA ILE A 26 28.80 12.12 3.25
C ILE A 26 28.28 11.66 1.88
N LYS A 27 29.05 10.78 1.22
CA LYS A 27 28.64 10.18 -0.05
C LYS A 27 27.32 9.43 0.16
N PHE A 28 26.30 9.83 -0.58
CA PHE A 28 24.96 9.27 -0.43
C PHE A 28 24.67 8.24 -1.53
N MET A 29 24.69 8.67 -2.79
CA MET A 29 24.44 7.77 -3.92
C MET A 29 25.02 8.33 -5.23
N ILE A 30 25.04 7.49 -6.25
CA ILE A 30 25.42 7.87 -7.62
C ILE A 30 24.11 8.07 -8.41
N CYS A 31 23.97 9.19 -9.12
CA CYS A 31 22.81 9.42 -9.98
C CYS A 31 22.79 8.39 -11.12
N LYS A 32 21.62 7.84 -11.39
CA LYS A 32 21.35 7.08 -12.61
C LYS A 32 21.12 8.05 -13.78
N ARG A 33 21.18 7.54 -15.02
CA ARG A 33 21.09 8.37 -16.24
C ARG A 33 19.79 9.18 -16.33
N LEU A 34 19.82 10.28 -17.09
CA LEU A 34 18.62 11.03 -17.49
C LEU A 34 17.92 10.30 -18.66
N ILE A 35 16.74 9.71 -18.43
CA ILE A 35 16.14 8.73 -19.38
C ILE A 35 14.81 9.18 -19.96
N ILE A 36 14.22 10.25 -19.43
CA ILE A 36 12.93 10.73 -19.91
C ILE A 36 13.15 11.46 -21.22
N ASN A 37 12.71 10.84 -22.32
CA ASN A 37 12.68 11.45 -23.65
C ASN A 37 11.24 11.86 -23.97
N ILE A 38 10.97 13.16 -23.91
CA ILE A 38 9.68 13.76 -24.24
C ILE A 38 9.70 14.07 -25.73
N SER A 39 8.78 13.48 -26.50
CA SER A 39 8.67 13.74 -27.93
C SER A 39 8.27 15.20 -28.17
N GLU A 40 9.01 15.93 -28.99
CA GLU A 40 8.67 17.32 -29.37
C GLU A 40 7.33 17.42 -30.10
N ASP A 41 6.89 16.31 -30.73
CA ASP A 41 5.66 16.25 -31.53
C ASP A 41 4.36 16.14 -30.71
N GLU A 42 4.44 15.82 -29.41
CA GLU A 42 3.26 15.63 -28.55
C GLU A 42 3.43 16.24 -27.14
N PRO A 43 3.63 17.56 -27.01
CA PRO A 43 3.88 18.22 -25.73
C PRO A 43 2.72 18.08 -24.73
N ASP A 44 1.48 17.94 -25.23
CA ASP A 44 0.26 17.80 -24.42
C ASP A 44 -0.11 16.34 -24.08
N SER A 45 0.66 15.35 -24.56
CA SER A 45 0.39 13.93 -24.25
C SER A 45 0.61 13.58 -22.78
N TYR A 46 1.39 14.40 -22.07
CA TYR A 46 1.67 14.27 -20.65
C TYR A 46 0.61 15.00 -19.84
N LYS A 47 -0.44 14.28 -19.43
CA LYS A 47 -1.23 14.75 -18.29
C LYS A 47 -0.32 14.73 -17.07
N PHE A 48 -0.17 15.86 -16.40
CA PHE A 48 0.45 15.93 -15.07
C PHE A 48 -0.37 15.04 -14.13
N SER A 49 0.06 13.80 -13.95
CA SER A 49 -0.41 12.97 -12.85
C SER A 49 0.19 13.47 -11.54
N ASP A 50 -0.28 12.92 -10.43
CA ASP A 50 0.15 13.38 -9.11
C ASP A 50 1.63 13.04 -8.79
N SER A 51 2.29 12.26 -9.66
CA SER A 51 3.71 11.94 -9.56
C SER A 51 4.39 11.51 -10.86
N ILE A 52 5.70 11.76 -10.96
CA ILE A 52 6.51 11.29 -12.10
C ILE A 52 6.55 9.76 -12.23
N ASP A 53 6.37 9.01 -11.13
CA ASP A 53 6.33 7.55 -11.16
C ASP A 53 5.05 7.00 -11.81
N GLU A 54 3.91 7.66 -11.60
CA GLU A 54 2.67 7.35 -12.32
C GLU A 54 2.83 7.63 -13.82
N VAL A 55 3.40 8.78 -14.19
CA VAL A 55 3.70 9.10 -15.59
C VAL A 55 4.58 8.02 -16.21
N VAL A 56 5.65 7.63 -15.52
CA VAL A 56 6.61 6.61 -15.98
C VAL A 56 5.93 5.25 -16.17
N GLU A 57 5.08 4.83 -15.23
CA GLU A 57 4.39 3.54 -15.32
C GLU A 57 3.37 3.51 -16.46
N GLU A 58 2.62 4.60 -16.65
CA GLU A 58 1.64 4.74 -17.74
C GLU A 58 2.30 4.91 -19.11
N ASN A 59 3.48 5.53 -19.15
CA ASN A 59 4.25 5.84 -20.36
C ASN A 59 5.47 4.93 -20.55
N LYS A 60 5.38 3.68 -20.07
CA LYS A 60 6.41 2.65 -20.18
C LYS A 60 7.05 2.55 -21.57
N HIS A 61 6.27 2.74 -22.64
CA HIS A 61 6.75 2.68 -24.01
C HIS A 61 7.83 3.74 -24.36
N PHE A 62 7.83 4.89 -23.68
CA PHE A 62 8.85 5.93 -23.85
C PHE A 62 10.14 5.61 -23.09
N LEU A 63 10.04 4.88 -21.97
CA LEU A 63 11.19 4.47 -21.15
C LEU A 63 11.88 3.22 -21.69
N TYR A 64 11.14 2.22 -22.19
CA TYR A 64 11.73 1.00 -22.75
C TYR A 64 12.51 1.23 -24.04
N LYS A 65 12.35 2.39 -24.69
CA LYS A 65 13.24 2.82 -25.79
C LYS A 65 14.64 3.18 -25.30
N ASN A 66 14.79 3.53 -24.03
CA ASN A 66 16.04 3.98 -23.40
C ASN A 66 16.30 3.12 -22.13
N GLN A 67 16.75 1.88 -22.29
CA GLN A 67 16.92 0.94 -21.17
C GLN A 67 18.07 1.34 -20.23
N ILE A 68 17.79 1.45 -18.92
CA ILE A 68 18.83 1.38 -17.88
C ILE A 68 19.11 -0.09 -17.62
N TYR A 69 20.32 -0.55 -17.93
CA TYR A 69 20.84 -1.76 -17.30
C TYR A 69 21.43 -1.35 -15.95
N GLU A 70 20.95 -1.95 -14.86
CA GLU A 70 21.78 -2.05 -13.66
C GLU A 70 22.91 -3.01 -14.00
N GLU A 71 24.14 -2.50 -14.10
CA GLU A 71 25.31 -3.37 -14.24
C GLU A 71 25.44 -4.21 -12.95
N PRO A 72 25.36 -5.55 -13.02
CA PRO A 72 26.00 -6.38 -12.02
C PRO A 72 27.51 -6.15 -12.20
N GLU A 73 28.24 -5.93 -11.10
CA GLU A 73 29.69 -5.79 -11.15
C GLU A 73 30.30 -6.98 -11.95
N GLY A 74 30.86 -6.70 -13.13
CA GLY A 74 31.73 -7.64 -13.85
C GLY A 74 31.25 -8.24 -15.17
N TYR A 75 30.13 -7.83 -15.78
CA TYR A 75 29.74 -8.32 -17.13
C TYR A 75 29.60 -7.20 -18.16
N LEU A 76 30.45 -7.26 -19.20
CA LEU A 76 30.30 -6.46 -20.43
C LEU A 76 29.21 -7.09 -21.29
N VAL A 77 28.09 -6.42 -21.48
CA VAL A 77 27.10 -6.77 -22.51
C VAL A 77 27.21 -5.74 -23.63
N GLU A 78 27.34 -6.22 -24.87
CA GLU A 78 27.47 -5.40 -26.07
C GLU A 78 26.26 -4.49 -26.28
N GLU A 79 26.55 -3.21 -26.50
CA GLU A 79 25.62 -2.12 -26.76
C GLU A 79 24.82 -2.35 -28.04
N SER A 80 23.53 -2.63 -27.92
CA SER A 80 22.61 -2.41 -29.03
C SER A 80 21.27 -1.86 -28.56
N THR A 81 21.17 -0.53 -28.42
CA THR A 81 20.01 0.29 -28.87
C THR A 81 20.31 1.78 -28.65
N SER A 82 20.42 2.52 -29.77
CA SER A 82 20.33 3.99 -29.93
C SER A 82 21.11 4.89 -28.95
N GLN A 83 22.37 5.17 -29.31
CA GLN A 83 23.02 6.49 -29.41
C GLN A 83 22.47 7.69 -28.59
N TYR A 84 22.22 7.53 -27.30
CA TYR A 84 22.15 8.66 -26.36
C TYR A 84 23.51 8.82 -25.67
N LEU A 85 24.39 9.62 -26.27
CA LEU A 85 25.70 9.93 -25.71
C LEU A 85 25.69 11.36 -25.14
N ILE A 86 25.04 11.54 -23.99
CA ILE A 86 25.19 12.78 -23.21
C ILE A 86 26.58 12.73 -22.57
N LYS A 87 27.39 13.80 -22.71
CA LYS A 87 28.70 13.82 -22.06
C LYS A 87 28.54 13.82 -20.53
N PRO A 88 29.45 13.22 -19.75
CA PRO A 88 29.37 13.21 -18.30
C PRO A 88 29.17 14.60 -17.67
N GLU A 89 29.77 15.64 -18.24
CA GLU A 89 29.63 17.02 -17.78
C GLU A 89 28.23 17.59 -18.08
N GLU A 90 27.68 17.30 -19.25
CA GLU A 90 26.33 17.73 -19.66
C GLU A 90 25.26 17.02 -18.81
N GLU A 91 25.44 15.73 -18.57
CA GLU A 91 24.57 14.92 -17.70
C GLU A 91 24.65 15.38 -16.25
N PHE A 92 25.85 15.73 -15.77
CA PHE A 92 26.05 16.32 -14.44
C PHE A 92 25.24 17.59 -14.26
N TRP A 93 25.25 18.51 -15.23
CA TRP A 93 24.44 19.73 -15.14
C TRP A 93 22.94 19.47 -15.19
N GLY A 94 22.50 18.48 -15.97
CA GLY A 94 21.11 18.03 -15.96
C GLY A 94 20.68 17.48 -14.59
N HIS A 95 21.49 16.63 -13.96
CA HIS A 95 21.24 16.17 -12.59
C HIS A 95 21.20 17.32 -11.58
N CYS A 96 22.15 18.25 -11.67
CA CYS A 96 22.19 19.43 -10.81
C CYS A 96 20.92 20.27 -10.96
N SER A 97 20.48 20.52 -12.20
CA SER A 97 19.27 21.30 -12.49
C SER A 97 18.02 20.64 -11.92
N ASN A 98 17.84 19.33 -12.13
CA ASN A 98 16.69 18.60 -11.58
C ASN A 98 16.64 18.66 -10.05
N LEU A 99 17.79 18.45 -9.40
CA LEU A 99 17.87 18.46 -7.93
C LEU A 99 17.74 19.87 -7.34
N GLN A 100 18.20 20.90 -8.08
CA GLN A 100 18.03 22.29 -7.71
C GLN A 100 16.55 22.67 -7.78
N ALA A 101 15.89 22.39 -8.90
CA ALA A 101 14.47 22.66 -9.08
C ALA A 101 13.63 21.97 -8.01
N TRP A 102 13.93 20.71 -7.71
CA TRP A 102 13.31 19.98 -6.60
C TRP A 102 13.47 20.69 -5.25
N ALA A 103 14.70 21.09 -4.90
CA ALA A 103 14.96 21.75 -3.62
C ALA A 103 14.32 23.14 -3.52
N GLU A 104 14.35 23.94 -4.60
CA GLU A 104 13.77 25.28 -4.65
C GLU A 104 12.23 25.27 -4.62
N ASN A 105 11.61 24.20 -5.10
CA ASN A 105 10.17 24.00 -5.02
C ASN A 105 9.75 23.24 -3.75
N ASN A 106 10.43 23.48 -2.63
CA ASN A 106 10.14 22.86 -1.33
C ASN A 106 10.07 21.33 -1.40
N TYR A 107 11.05 20.71 -2.06
CA TYR A 107 11.16 19.25 -2.20
C TYR A 107 9.95 18.58 -2.88
N ASP A 108 9.31 19.28 -3.83
CA ASP A 108 8.16 18.77 -4.58
C ASP A 108 8.48 17.46 -5.32
N THR A 109 7.98 16.35 -4.78
CA THR A 109 8.23 14.99 -5.27
C THR A 109 7.55 14.68 -6.60
N ARG A 110 6.81 15.62 -7.21
CA ARG A 110 6.43 15.52 -8.62
C ARG A 110 7.62 15.68 -9.55
N LEU A 111 8.69 16.33 -9.08
CA LEU A 111 9.87 16.66 -9.87
C LEU A 111 10.94 15.56 -9.83
N LEU A 112 10.86 14.63 -8.89
CA LEU A 112 11.83 13.53 -8.72
C LEU A 112 11.12 12.19 -8.49
N ARG A 113 11.69 11.12 -9.07
CA ARG A 113 11.22 9.74 -8.85
C ARG A 113 11.27 9.36 -7.38
N ASN A 114 10.31 8.56 -6.92
CA ASN A 114 10.18 8.19 -5.50
C ASN A 114 11.45 7.51 -4.95
N ASN A 115 12.11 6.69 -5.76
CA ASN A 115 13.35 6.00 -5.39
C ASN A 115 14.56 6.93 -5.20
N LEU A 116 14.43 8.22 -5.50
CA LEU A 116 15.40 9.26 -5.20
C LEU A 116 14.83 10.26 -4.18
N ALA A 117 13.59 10.71 -4.39
CA ALA A 117 12.94 11.72 -3.55
C ALA A 117 12.77 11.27 -2.09
N PHE A 118 12.23 10.07 -1.85
CA PHE A 118 12.00 9.57 -0.48
C PHE A 118 13.31 9.30 0.27
N PRO A 119 14.32 8.61 -0.32
CA PRO A 119 15.62 8.45 0.34
C PRO A 119 16.33 9.77 0.65
N LEU A 120 16.26 10.75 -0.25
CA LEU A 120 16.80 12.10 0.00
C LEU A 120 16.06 12.79 1.15
N LEU A 121 14.74 12.82 1.13
CA LEU A 121 13.92 13.42 2.20
C LEU A 121 14.17 12.76 3.56
N LYS A 122 14.31 11.43 3.60
CA LYS A 122 14.64 10.68 4.82
C LYS A 122 16.01 11.08 5.33
N LYS A 123 17.04 11.14 4.48
CA LYS A 123 18.36 11.61 4.89
C LYS A 123 18.38 13.07 5.33
N LEU A 124 17.69 13.95 4.62
CA LEU A 124 17.54 15.35 5.03
C LEU A 124 16.86 15.46 6.40
N THR A 125 15.86 14.61 6.67
CA THR A 125 15.21 14.49 7.97
C THR A 125 16.17 14.02 9.05
N ASP A 126 16.99 12.99 8.78
CA ASP A 126 18.03 12.50 9.70
C ASP A 126 19.02 13.61 10.10
N PHE A 127 19.34 14.51 9.16
CA PHE A 127 20.24 15.65 9.39
C PHE A 127 19.55 16.91 9.93
N GLY A 128 18.25 16.84 10.25
CA GLY A 128 17.51 17.95 10.83
C GLY A 128 17.24 19.11 9.88
N ALA A 129 17.20 18.86 8.56
CA ALA A 129 16.88 19.89 7.58
C ALA A 129 15.48 20.48 7.84
N PRO A 130 15.33 21.81 7.87
CA PRO A 130 14.03 22.45 8.02
C PRO A 130 13.04 21.94 6.96
N LEU A 131 11.78 21.73 7.36
CA LEU A 131 10.68 21.27 6.51
C LEU A 131 10.77 19.83 5.96
N ALA A 132 11.95 19.21 5.91
CA ALA A 132 12.13 17.88 5.30
C ALA A 132 11.23 16.82 5.94
N LYS A 133 11.15 16.80 7.29
CA LYS A 133 10.30 15.84 8.01
C LYS A 133 8.81 16.05 7.72
N SER A 134 8.35 17.30 7.72
CA SER A 134 6.93 17.60 7.45
C SER A 134 6.55 17.29 6.01
N ILE A 135 7.44 17.59 5.06
CA ILE A 135 7.21 17.32 3.64
C ILE A 135 7.23 15.82 3.37
N LEU A 136 8.18 15.09 3.97
CA LEU A 136 8.22 13.62 3.89
C LEU A 136 6.91 13.00 4.39
N LYS A 137 6.43 13.42 5.57
CA LYS A 137 5.15 12.92 6.11
C LYS A 137 3.97 13.26 5.19
N GLN A 138 3.88 14.51 4.70
CA GLN A 138 2.81 14.92 3.78
C GLN A 138 2.83 14.10 2.49
N GLU A 139 4.02 13.80 1.96
CA GLU A 139 4.15 13.02 0.76
C GLU A 139 3.71 11.57 0.95
N ILE A 140 4.10 10.94 2.07
CA ILE A 140 3.63 9.57 2.41
C ILE A 140 2.11 9.54 2.42
N VAL A 141 1.46 10.51 3.07
CA VAL A 141 -0.01 10.63 3.11
C VAL A 141 -0.59 10.80 1.71
N LYS A 142 -0.04 11.71 0.90
CA LYS A 142 -0.50 11.95 -0.48
C LYS A 142 -0.46 10.67 -1.32
N ARG A 143 0.62 9.90 -1.21
CA ARG A 143 0.85 8.69 -2.00
C ARG A 143 0.05 7.48 -1.52
N LEU A 144 -0.22 7.38 -0.22
CA LEU A 144 -1.20 6.42 0.28
C LEU A 144 -2.61 6.74 -0.24
N ALA A 145 -2.98 8.02 -0.27
CA ALA A 145 -4.29 8.47 -0.74
C ALA A 145 -4.50 8.29 -2.26
N SER A 146 -3.44 8.28 -3.07
CA SER A 146 -3.56 8.13 -4.53
C SER A 146 -4.02 6.73 -4.97
N ARG A 147 -3.94 5.72 -4.07
CA ARG A 147 -4.29 4.32 -4.33
C ARG A 147 -3.48 3.69 -5.47
N PHE A 148 -2.36 4.29 -5.86
CA PHE A 148 -1.45 3.72 -6.84
C PHE A 148 -0.65 2.58 -6.19
N GLN A 149 -0.98 1.33 -6.53
CA GLN A 149 -0.47 0.17 -5.80
C GLN A 149 1.07 0.04 -5.77
N PRO A 150 1.81 0.28 -6.88
CA PRO A 150 3.27 0.11 -6.87
C PRO A 150 3.99 1.05 -5.89
N ILE A 151 3.52 2.30 -5.78
CA ILE A 151 4.13 3.25 -4.83
C ILE A 151 3.74 2.92 -3.39
N ILE A 152 2.51 2.48 -3.15
CA ILE A 152 2.07 2.06 -1.82
C ILE A 152 2.94 0.90 -1.34
N GLU A 153 3.12 -0.13 -2.18
CA GLU A 153 3.99 -1.28 -1.87
C GLU A 153 5.43 -0.84 -1.56
N TYR A 154 6.00 0.07 -2.36
CA TYR A 154 7.32 0.66 -2.09
C TYR A 154 7.39 1.33 -0.70
N LEU A 155 6.39 2.15 -0.35
CA LEU A 155 6.39 2.88 0.91
C LEU A 155 6.28 1.97 2.14
N PHE A 156 5.53 0.87 2.04
CA PHE A 156 5.45 -0.13 3.09
C PHE A 156 6.75 -0.95 3.21
N ASN A 157 7.30 -1.41 2.08
CA ASN A 157 8.51 -2.25 2.05
C ASN A 157 9.75 -1.51 2.56
N GLU A 158 9.87 -0.21 2.25
CA GLU A 158 10.97 0.64 2.72
C GLU A 158 10.70 1.27 4.09
N HIS A 159 9.64 0.83 4.77
CA HIS A 159 9.23 1.25 6.11
C HIS A 159 8.85 2.74 6.28
N TYR A 160 8.71 3.51 5.19
CA TYR A 160 8.29 4.91 5.27
C TYR A 160 6.94 5.09 5.94
N VAL A 161 5.98 4.19 5.71
CA VAL A 161 4.66 4.29 6.34
C VAL A 161 4.77 4.15 7.86
N TRP A 162 5.42 3.07 8.32
CA TRP A 162 5.54 2.73 9.74
C TRP A 162 6.45 3.68 10.53
N ASP A 163 7.45 4.28 9.88
CA ASP A 163 8.39 5.21 10.50
C ASP A 163 7.74 6.59 10.80
N TYR A 164 6.65 6.97 10.09
CA TYR A 164 6.13 8.35 10.08
C TYR A 164 4.63 8.49 10.37
N LEU A 165 3.87 7.39 10.30
CA LEU A 165 2.42 7.37 10.55
C LEU A 165 2.08 6.33 11.61
N ASP A 166 1.09 6.65 12.44
CA ASP A 166 0.48 5.65 13.32
C ASP A 166 -0.66 4.88 12.63
N ASN A 167 -1.13 3.79 13.25
CA ASN A 167 -2.17 2.94 12.67
C ASN A 167 -3.49 3.69 12.42
N GLU A 168 -3.86 4.68 13.23
CA GLU A 168 -5.07 5.47 13.03
C GLU A 168 -4.94 6.34 11.79
N GLU A 169 -3.82 7.05 11.66
CA GLU A 169 -3.50 7.84 10.47
C GLU A 169 -3.55 6.94 9.23
N ILE A 170 -2.88 5.78 9.26
CA ILE A 170 -2.84 4.87 8.11
C ILE A 170 -4.25 4.40 7.74
N LEU A 171 -5.00 3.84 8.69
CA LEU A 171 -6.35 3.32 8.45
C LEU A 171 -7.29 4.41 7.91
N SER A 172 -7.20 5.64 8.42
CA SER A 172 -8.02 6.76 7.95
C SER A 172 -7.72 7.18 6.50
N ILE A 173 -6.51 6.92 6.01
CA ILE A 173 -6.09 7.26 4.65
C ILE A 173 -6.44 6.13 3.68
N ILE A 174 -6.17 4.88 4.07
CA ILE A 174 -6.27 3.75 3.14
C ILE A 174 -7.70 3.23 3.01
N LEU A 175 -8.54 3.35 4.04
CA LEU A 175 -9.92 2.86 4.00
C LEU A 175 -10.88 3.87 3.39
N ASP A 176 -11.90 3.35 2.71
CA ASP A 176 -13.10 4.12 2.39
C ASP A 176 -13.80 4.52 3.69
N LEU A 177 -14.38 5.73 3.70
CA LEU A 177 -15.05 6.29 4.88
C LEU A 177 -16.06 5.31 5.51
N SER A 178 -16.84 4.60 4.69
CA SER A 178 -17.83 3.64 5.18
C SER A 178 -17.22 2.46 5.95
N ASP A 179 -16.07 1.97 5.50
CA ASP A 179 -15.39 0.82 6.11
C ASP A 179 -14.62 1.28 7.34
N TYR A 180 -14.04 2.49 7.32
CA TYR A 180 -13.43 3.12 8.48
C TYR A 180 -14.45 3.35 9.63
N ASP A 181 -15.62 3.92 9.32
CA ASP A 181 -16.70 4.12 10.29
C ASP A 181 -17.23 2.80 10.85
N ALA A 182 -17.38 1.77 10.00
CA ALA A 182 -17.73 0.42 10.43
C ALA A 182 -16.73 -0.18 11.41
N LEU A 183 -15.44 0.06 11.19
CA LEU A 183 -14.38 -0.44 12.05
C LEU A 183 -14.37 0.25 13.42
N ILE A 184 -14.52 1.58 13.44
CA ILE A 184 -14.57 2.36 14.67
C ILE A 184 -15.75 1.93 15.55
N ASP A 185 -16.94 1.80 14.94
CA ASP A 185 -18.14 1.41 15.66
C ASP A 185 -18.07 -0.03 16.19
N ALA A 186 -17.44 -0.93 15.44
CA ALA A 186 -17.27 -2.32 15.84
C ALA A 186 -16.27 -2.47 17.00
N PHE A 187 -15.19 -1.68 16.99
CA PHE A 187 -14.06 -1.82 17.92
C PHE A 187 -13.65 -0.48 18.52
N PRO A 188 -14.53 0.17 19.31
CA PRO A 188 -14.22 1.45 19.90
C PRO A 188 -12.96 1.33 20.77
N LYS A 189 -11.99 2.22 20.53
CA LYS A 189 -10.68 2.27 21.20
C LYS A 189 -9.69 1.14 20.88
N LYS A 190 -10.12 0.02 20.30
CA LYS A 190 -9.25 -1.11 19.92
C LYS A 190 -8.86 -1.13 18.45
N TYR A 191 -9.58 -0.40 17.58
CA TYR A 191 -9.30 -0.42 16.13
C TYR A 191 -7.88 0.04 15.77
N LYS A 192 -7.23 0.85 16.62
CA LYS A 192 -5.84 1.32 16.42
C LYS A 192 -4.79 0.24 16.71
N GLU A 193 -5.17 -0.81 17.45
CA GLU A 193 -4.31 -1.95 17.78
C GLU A 193 -4.35 -3.03 16.69
N LEU A 194 -5.19 -2.86 15.67
CA LEU A 194 -5.35 -3.83 14.60
C LEU A 194 -4.15 -3.78 13.66
N THR A 195 -3.63 -4.96 13.35
CA THR A 195 -2.69 -5.19 12.26
C THR A 195 -3.47 -5.32 10.95
N PHE A 196 -2.87 -4.91 9.84
CA PHE A 196 -3.50 -4.98 8.53
C PHE A 196 -2.50 -5.30 7.42
N GLN A 197 -3.02 -5.84 6.33
CA GLN A 197 -2.30 -6.06 5.08
C GLN A 197 -3.02 -5.39 3.91
N ILE A 198 -2.25 -4.94 2.91
CA ILE A 198 -2.78 -4.29 1.70
C ILE A 198 -2.43 -5.17 0.51
N GLY A 199 -3.43 -5.51 -0.32
CA GLY A 199 -3.21 -6.29 -1.54
C GLY A 199 -3.97 -7.63 -1.56
N ARG A 200 -3.57 -8.54 -2.45
CA ARG A 200 -4.29 -9.80 -2.68
C ARG A 200 -3.97 -10.82 -1.58
N SER A 201 -5.01 -11.23 -0.87
CA SER A 201 -5.04 -12.46 -0.08
C SER A 201 -5.62 -13.59 -0.95
N ASN A 202 -4.96 -14.74 -1.02
CA ASN A 202 -5.54 -15.91 -1.70
C ASN A 202 -6.68 -16.46 -0.86
N ILE A 203 -7.74 -16.96 -1.51
CA ILE A 203 -8.95 -17.47 -0.82
C ILE A 203 -8.62 -18.60 0.18
N HIS A 204 -7.58 -19.39 -0.07
CA HIS A 204 -7.18 -20.54 0.77
C HIS A 204 -6.01 -20.28 1.72
N ASP A 205 -5.39 -19.10 1.68
CA ASP A 205 -4.33 -18.77 2.62
C ASP A 205 -4.99 -18.28 3.92
N ARG A 206 -5.13 -19.18 4.90
CA ARG A 206 -5.36 -18.75 6.29
C ARG A 206 -4.02 -18.28 6.82
N ILE A 207 -3.83 -16.97 6.82
CA ILE A 207 -2.66 -16.38 7.45
C ILE A 207 -2.77 -16.66 8.94
N MET A 208 -1.82 -17.42 9.48
CA MET A 208 -1.75 -17.81 10.90
C MET A 208 -1.16 -16.71 11.79
N ASP A 209 -0.80 -15.57 11.22
CA ASP A 209 -0.56 -14.35 11.97
C ASP A 209 -1.90 -13.79 12.50
N PRO A 210 -1.90 -13.06 13.62
CA PRO A 210 -3.06 -12.32 14.10
C PRO A 210 -3.31 -11.09 13.20
N ILE A 211 -3.43 -11.29 11.88
CA ILE A 211 -3.79 -10.24 10.92
C ILE A 211 -5.29 -9.99 11.05
N ASN A 212 -5.63 -8.82 11.56
CA ASN A 212 -7.02 -8.49 11.85
C ASN A 212 -7.78 -7.95 10.64
N ILE A 213 -7.12 -7.41 9.61
CA ILE A 213 -7.83 -6.87 8.42
C ILE A 213 -7.01 -7.03 7.13
N ALA A 214 -7.62 -7.51 6.05
CA ALA A 214 -7.08 -7.39 4.69
C ALA A 214 -7.83 -6.31 3.90
N ILE A 215 -7.09 -5.43 3.23
CA ILE A 215 -7.62 -4.25 2.53
C ILE A 215 -7.30 -4.33 1.04
N VAL A 216 -8.33 -4.21 0.21
CA VAL A 216 -8.19 -4.16 -1.26
C VAL A 216 -8.92 -2.94 -1.78
N LYS A 217 -8.17 -2.03 -2.43
CA LYS A 217 -8.70 -0.79 -3.02
C LYS A 217 -9.52 0.04 -2.01
N GLY A 218 -9.06 0.08 -0.76
CA GLY A 218 -9.70 0.80 0.35
C GLY A 218 -10.92 0.14 0.97
N ARG A 219 -11.19 -1.12 0.60
CA ARG A 219 -12.28 -1.90 1.19
C ARG A 219 -11.74 -3.04 2.04
N ILE A 220 -12.38 -3.30 3.17
CA ILE A 220 -12.08 -4.47 4.01
C ILE A 220 -12.66 -5.71 3.33
N VAL A 221 -11.79 -6.64 2.95
CA VAL A 221 -12.16 -7.90 2.29
C VAL A 221 -12.01 -9.10 3.20
N GLU A 222 -11.17 -9.02 4.24
CA GLU A 222 -11.01 -10.08 5.23
C GLU A 222 -10.88 -9.47 6.63
N LEU A 223 -11.50 -10.11 7.62
CA LEU A 223 -11.54 -9.66 9.00
C LEU A 223 -11.38 -10.85 9.95
N THR A 224 -10.29 -10.86 10.71
CA THR A 224 -10.01 -11.90 11.72
C THR A 224 -10.25 -11.33 13.10
N LEU A 225 -11.10 -12.02 13.86
CA LEU A 225 -11.51 -11.65 15.22
C LEU A 225 -11.48 -12.89 16.14
N ASP A 226 -10.66 -13.88 15.78
CA ASP A 226 -10.48 -15.10 16.55
C ASP A 226 -9.98 -14.77 17.96
N SER A 227 -10.52 -15.43 18.98
CA SER A 227 -10.04 -15.32 20.38
C SER A 227 -9.99 -13.89 20.96
N MET A 228 -10.93 -13.02 20.56
CA MET A 228 -11.00 -11.63 21.02
C MET A 228 -11.88 -11.43 22.27
N ASP A 229 -12.30 -12.51 22.94
CA ASP A 229 -13.21 -12.49 24.09
C ASP A 229 -14.56 -11.78 23.79
N LEU A 230 -15.04 -11.84 22.55
CA LEU A 230 -16.30 -11.22 22.15
C LEU A 230 -17.48 -11.96 22.77
N ASN A 231 -18.25 -11.27 23.61
CA ASN A 231 -19.50 -11.81 24.20
C ASN A 231 -20.71 -11.63 23.27
N GLU A 232 -20.62 -10.70 22.33
CA GLU A 232 -21.65 -10.36 21.35
C GLU A 232 -21.00 -10.19 19.98
N PHE A 233 -21.77 -10.44 18.93
CA PHE A 233 -21.33 -10.16 17.57
C PHE A 233 -21.27 -8.63 17.34
N PRO A 234 -20.17 -8.06 16.85
CA PRO A 234 -20.06 -6.63 16.60
C PRO A 234 -20.85 -6.23 15.35
N GLU A 235 -22.14 -5.88 15.52
CA GLU A 235 -23.08 -5.70 14.41
C GLU A 235 -22.62 -4.69 13.33
N ALA A 236 -21.80 -3.69 13.70
CA ALA A 236 -21.24 -2.73 12.76
C ALA A 236 -20.41 -3.37 11.61
N ILE A 237 -19.80 -4.55 11.82
CA ILE A 237 -19.04 -5.24 10.77
C ILE A 237 -19.92 -5.68 9.59
N THR A 238 -21.24 -5.79 9.79
CA THR A 238 -22.20 -6.10 8.72
C THR A 238 -22.33 -5.00 7.67
N ARG A 239 -21.73 -3.82 7.91
CA ARG A 239 -21.62 -2.72 6.95
C ARG A 239 -20.43 -2.86 5.99
N LEU A 240 -19.51 -3.78 6.26
CA LEU A 240 -18.36 -4.09 5.41
C LEU A 240 -18.81 -4.88 4.18
N THR A 241 -19.48 -4.22 3.23
CA THR A 241 -20.12 -4.86 2.07
C THR A 241 -19.15 -5.52 1.08
N ALA A 242 -17.85 -5.25 1.22
CA ALA A 242 -16.79 -5.90 0.47
C ALA A 242 -16.24 -7.18 1.12
N LEU A 243 -16.65 -7.49 2.35
CA LEU A 243 -16.09 -8.59 3.14
C LEU A 243 -16.36 -9.94 2.48
N GLU A 244 -15.28 -10.68 2.22
CA GLU A 244 -15.27 -12.02 1.64
C GLU A 244 -14.97 -13.10 2.67
N LYS A 245 -14.18 -12.79 3.70
CA LYS A 245 -13.84 -13.73 4.78
C LYS A 245 -14.02 -13.10 6.15
N LEU A 246 -14.67 -13.83 7.04
CA LEU A 246 -14.88 -13.42 8.43
C LEU A 246 -14.57 -14.59 9.36
N TRP A 247 -13.59 -14.39 10.24
CA TRP A 247 -13.21 -15.38 11.26
C TRP A 247 -13.51 -14.83 12.65
N LEU A 248 -14.27 -15.58 13.42
CA LEU A 248 -14.81 -15.24 14.74
C LEU A 248 -14.67 -16.44 15.70
N SER A 249 -13.77 -17.37 15.42
CA SER A 249 -13.63 -18.60 16.19
C SER A 249 -13.12 -18.34 17.61
N PHE A 250 -13.43 -19.24 18.54
CA PHE A 250 -12.99 -19.17 19.94
C PHE A 250 -13.41 -17.87 20.67
N ASN A 251 -14.65 -17.43 20.44
CA ASN A 251 -15.26 -16.31 21.17
C ASN A 251 -16.40 -16.81 22.09
N LYS A 252 -17.19 -15.89 22.65
CA LYS A 252 -18.32 -16.18 23.56
C LYS A 252 -19.66 -15.72 22.97
N ILE A 253 -19.75 -15.63 21.63
CA ILE A 253 -20.91 -15.10 20.92
C ILE A 253 -22.09 -16.07 21.07
N LYS A 254 -23.24 -15.55 21.49
CA LYS A 254 -24.46 -16.35 21.74
C LYS A 254 -25.47 -16.30 20.59
N THR A 255 -25.47 -15.22 19.83
CA THR A 255 -26.41 -14.99 18.72
C THR A 255 -25.71 -14.29 17.56
N LEU A 256 -26.19 -14.54 16.35
CA LEU A 256 -25.79 -13.81 15.15
C LEU A 256 -26.90 -12.83 14.75
N PRO A 257 -26.58 -11.60 14.34
CA PRO A 257 -27.59 -10.62 13.99
C PRO A 257 -28.21 -10.93 12.62
N LYS A 258 -29.47 -10.53 12.42
CA LYS A 258 -30.15 -10.68 11.12
C LYS A 258 -29.41 -9.94 10.00
N THR A 259 -28.75 -8.83 10.33
CA THR A 259 -27.93 -7.99 9.45
C THR A 259 -26.70 -8.72 8.91
N LEU A 260 -26.29 -9.87 9.45
CA LEU A 260 -25.23 -10.72 8.87
C LEU A 260 -25.51 -11.03 7.39
N GLY A 261 -26.79 -11.21 7.03
CA GLY A 261 -27.21 -11.47 5.64
C GLY A 261 -26.96 -10.32 4.65
N ASN A 262 -26.45 -9.17 5.11
CA ASN A 262 -26.06 -8.04 4.26
C ASN A 262 -24.70 -8.25 3.59
N LEU A 263 -23.85 -9.15 4.10
CA LEU A 263 -22.51 -9.43 3.60
C LEU A 263 -22.55 -10.29 2.32
N LYS A 264 -23.09 -9.74 1.22
CA LYS A 264 -23.37 -10.49 -0.02
C LYS A 264 -22.14 -11.11 -0.70
N LYS A 265 -20.95 -10.60 -0.37
CA LYS A 265 -19.67 -11.10 -0.90
C LYS A 265 -19.01 -12.16 -0.02
N LEU A 266 -19.59 -12.47 1.15
CA LEU A 266 -18.99 -13.41 2.08
C LEU A 266 -18.94 -14.81 1.48
N LYS A 267 -17.73 -15.38 1.41
CA LYS A 267 -17.40 -16.72 0.95
C LYS A 267 -17.01 -17.63 2.10
N VAL A 268 -16.33 -17.11 3.11
CA VAL A 268 -15.89 -17.87 4.28
C VAL A 268 -16.42 -17.23 5.55
N LEU A 269 -17.13 -18.02 6.36
CA LEU A 269 -17.57 -17.65 7.70
C LEU A 269 -17.10 -18.70 8.71
N ASP A 270 -16.16 -18.34 9.56
CA ASP A 270 -15.78 -19.16 10.71
C ASP A 270 -16.35 -18.56 11.99
N ILE A 271 -17.25 -19.31 12.64
CA ILE A 271 -17.90 -18.99 13.91
C ILE A 271 -17.79 -20.19 14.87
N GLY A 272 -16.78 -21.05 14.65
CA GLY A 272 -16.54 -22.22 15.48
C GLY A 272 -16.18 -21.87 16.92
N HIS A 273 -16.36 -22.81 17.85
CA HIS A 273 -16.03 -22.64 19.27
C HIS A 273 -16.61 -21.36 19.88
N ASN A 274 -17.91 -21.14 19.70
CA ASN A 274 -18.70 -20.07 20.31
C ASN A 274 -19.82 -20.65 21.18
N LEU A 275 -20.80 -19.83 21.59
CA LEU A 275 -21.94 -20.23 22.42
C LEU A 275 -23.27 -20.12 21.67
N LEU A 276 -23.26 -20.24 20.34
CA LEU A 276 -24.45 -20.13 19.50
C LEU A 276 -25.43 -21.28 19.78
N THR A 277 -26.72 -20.96 19.90
CA THR A 277 -27.80 -21.95 20.05
C THR A 277 -28.59 -22.17 18.75
N GLU A 278 -28.49 -21.23 17.81
CA GLU A 278 -29.14 -21.25 16.50
C GLU A 278 -28.31 -20.52 15.45
N VAL A 279 -28.55 -20.84 14.18
CA VAL A 279 -28.06 -20.07 13.03
C VAL A 279 -29.28 -19.32 12.44
N PRO A 280 -29.23 -17.99 12.25
CA PRO A 280 -30.39 -17.23 11.79
C PRO A 280 -30.71 -17.54 10.32
N ASP A 281 -31.99 -17.49 9.94
CA ASP A 281 -32.44 -17.67 8.55
C ASP A 281 -31.76 -16.72 7.56
N SER A 282 -31.32 -15.55 8.03
CA SER A 282 -30.59 -14.57 7.22
C SER A 282 -29.26 -15.10 6.67
N ILE A 283 -28.71 -16.20 7.20
CA ILE A 283 -27.53 -16.86 6.63
C ILE A 283 -27.77 -17.28 5.17
N THR A 284 -29.02 -17.58 4.81
CA THR A 284 -29.43 -17.98 3.45
C THR A 284 -29.33 -16.84 2.44
N ASN A 285 -29.18 -15.60 2.92
CA ASN A 285 -28.97 -14.42 2.09
C ASN A 285 -27.51 -14.25 1.65
N LEU A 286 -26.58 -15.05 2.19
CA LEU A 286 -25.17 -15.11 1.80
C LEU A 286 -25.00 -16.01 0.58
N THR A 287 -25.42 -15.51 -0.58
CA THR A 287 -25.52 -16.32 -1.81
C THR A 287 -24.18 -16.80 -2.36
N LEU A 288 -23.07 -16.18 -1.93
CA LEU A 288 -21.71 -16.54 -2.33
C LEU A 288 -20.96 -17.35 -1.28
N LEU A 289 -21.62 -17.75 -0.17
CA LEU A 289 -20.96 -18.51 0.90
C LEU A 289 -20.52 -19.89 0.38
N GLU A 290 -19.24 -20.19 0.55
CA GLU A 290 -18.57 -21.41 0.12
C GLU A 290 -18.23 -22.31 1.32
N GLU A 291 -17.78 -21.70 2.42
CA GLU A 291 -17.39 -22.40 3.64
C GLU A 291 -18.04 -21.78 4.87
N ILE A 292 -18.64 -22.64 5.72
CA ILE A 292 -19.10 -22.25 7.05
C ILE A 292 -18.63 -23.25 8.12
N TRP A 293 -18.08 -22.70 9.19
CA TRP A 293 -17.55 -23.46 10.31
C TRP A 293 -18.32 -23.07 11.58
N ILE A 294 -19.09 -24.02 12.12
CA ILE A 294 -19.98 -23.87 13.27
C ILE A 294 -19.69 -24.89 14.39
N SER A 295 -18.75 -25.82 14.17
CA SER A 295 -18.32 -26.79 15.17
C SER A 295 -17.99 -26.15 16.54
N GLY A 296 -18.22 -26.88 17.63
CA GLY A 296 -17.96 -26.38 18.99
C GLY A 296 -18.94 -25.32 19.50
N ASN A 297 -20.14 -25.22 18.91
CA ASN A 297 -21.27 -24.44 19.42
C ASN A 297 -22.34 -25.33 20.09
N GLN A 298 -23.44 -24.75 20.55
CA GLN A 298 -24.61 -25.42 21.14
C GLN A 298 -25.83 -25.39 20.19
N ILE A 299 -25.57 -25.44 18.87
CA ILE A 299 -26.58 -25.23 17.84
C ILE A 299 -27.54 -26.42 17.79
N ASN A 300 -28.81 -26.17 18.09
CA ASN A 300 -29.87 -27.17 17.97
C ASN A 300 -30.66 -27.05 16.66
N ASN A 301 -30.61 -25.87 16.02
CA ASN A 301 -31.37 -25.55 14.82
C ASN A 301 -30.49 -24.88 13.76
N ILE A 302 -30.50 -25.43 12.55
CA ILE A 302 -29.88 -24.85 11.36
C ILE A 302 -30.98 -24.65 10.30
N PRO A 303 -31.07 -23.49 9.63
CA PRO A 303 -32.08 -23.25 8.60
C PRO A 303 -32.04 -24.31 7.50
N GLU A 304 -33.18 -24.96 7.20
CA GLU A 304 -33.24 -26.00 6.16
C GLU A 304 -32.71 -25.52 4.79
N LYS A 305 -32.91 -24.23 4.51
CA LYS A 305 -32.49 -23.57 3.29
C LYS A 305 -30.98 -23.35 3.19
N ILE A 306 -30.18 -23.61 4.23
CA ILE A 306 -28.71 -23.49 4.17
C ILE A 306 -28.13 -24.43 3.09
N LYS A 307 -28.74 -25.61 2.92
CA LYS A 307 -28.35 -26.60 1.90
C LYS A 307 -28.64 -26.14 0.47
N LYS A 308 -29.39 -25.04 0.29
CA LYS A 308 -29.71 -24.46 -1.03
C LYS A 308 -28.73 -23.36 -1.45
N ILE A 309 -27.77 -23.00 -0.59
CA ILE A 309 -26.67 -22.10 -0.96
C ILE A 309 -25.81 -22.84 -1.97
N ARG A 310 -25.86 -22.40 -3.24
CA ARG A 310 -25.30 -23.14 -4.39
C ARG A 310 -23.80 -23.35 -4.31
N ASN A 311 -23.09 -22.42 -3.67
CA ASN A 311 -21.63 -22.43 -3.60
C ASN A 311 -21.10 -23.13 -2.34
N LEU A 312 -21.97 -23.50 -1.40
CA LEU A 312 -21.56 -24.09 -0.13
C LEU A 312 -20.98 -25.49 -0.36
N CYS A 313 -19.68 -25.63 -0.19
CA CYS A 313 -18.96 -26.89 -0.35
C CYS A 313 -18.53 -27.51 0.99
N LYS A 314 -18.47 -26.69 2.07
CA LYS A 314 -18.07 -27.14 3.41
C LYS A 314 -18.98 -26.59 4.51
N LEU A 315 -19.55 -27.49 5.30
CA LEU A 315 -20.32 -27.22 6.52
C LEU A 315 -19.74 -28.12 7.62
N ASN A 316 -19.06 -27.55 8.61
CA ASN A 316 -18.41 -28.29 9.70
C ASN A 316 -18.82 -27.78 11.08
#